data_AF-A0A2W2E9R4-F1
#
_entry.id   AF-A0A2W2E9R4-F1
#
_cell.length_a   1.000
_cell.length_b   1.000
_cell.length_c   1.000
_cell.angle_alpha   90.00
_cell.angle_beta   90.00
_cell.angle_gamma   90.00
#
_symmetry.space_group_name_H-M   'P 1'
#
loop_
_entity.id
_entity.type
_entity.pdbx_description
1 polymer ?
#
loop_
_entity_poly.entity_id
_entity_poly.type
_entity_poly.pdbx_seq_one_letter_code
_entity_poly.pdbx_strand_id
1 'polypeptide(L)'
;GGRGRLGRTTAATTLAELREALEVGATVWIGYVDQHGATTERLIDPARIEGGWLSAFDHRSGEVRSFAVHRISGVAPVDAA
;
A
#
# COMPACT_ATOMS: atom_id res chain seq x y z
N GLY A 1 18.06 -4.12 -12.39
CA GLY A 1 17.72 -2.90 -11.63
C GLY A 1 16.23 -2.70 -11.68
N GLY A 2 15.49 -3.37 -10.80
CA GLY A 2 14.04 -3.26 -10.75
C GLY A 2 13.66 -1.92 -10.12
N ARG A 3 13.35 -0.92 -10.94
CA ARG A 3 12.37 0.07 -10.49
C ARG A 3 11.10 -0.75 -10.32
N GLY A 4 10.74 -1.02 -9.06
CA GLY A 4 9.61 -1.86 -8.69
C GLY A 4 8.34 -1.43 -9.44
N ARG A 5 7.34 -2.31 -9.46
CA ARG A 5 6.08 -2.10 -10.19
C ARG A 5 5.40 -0.77 -9.82
N LEU A 6 5.80 -0.20 -8.69
CA LEU A 6 5.31 1.03 -8.11
C LEU A 6 6.23 2.22 -8.40
N GLY A 7 5.76 3.11 -9.28
CA GLY A 7 6.27 4.49 -9.33
C GLY A 7 5.86 5.26 -8.07
N ARG A 8 6.66 6.28 -7.68
CA ARG A 8 6.24 7.16 -6.59
C ARG A 8 5.04 7.99 -7.03
N THR A 9 3.98 8.01 -6.23
CA THR A 9 2.81 8.87 -6.46
C THR A 9 2.76 10.03 -5.46
N THR A 10 1.93 11.03 -5.73
CA THR A 10 1.70 12.10 -4.74
C THR A 10 0.90 11.55 -3.56
N ALA A 11 1.01 12.18 -2.38
CA ALA A 11 0.25 11.75 -1.19
C ALA A 11 -1.28 11.73 -1.44
N ALA A 12 -1.79 12.71 -2.21
CA ALA A 12 -3.20 12.76 -2.59
C ALA A 12 -3.60 11.60 -3.51
N THR A 13 -2.75 11.28 -4.50
CA THR A 13 -2.95 10.14 -5.41
C THR A 13 -2.92 8.82 -4.65
N THR A 14 -1.89 8.58 -3.82
CA THR A 14 -1.78 7.38 -2.98
C THR A 14 -3.03 7.17 -2.12
N LEU A 15 -3.52 8.25 -1.47
CA LEU A 15 -4.69 8.15 -0.60
C LEU A 15 -5.99 7.86 -1.39
N ALA A 16 -6.13 8.44 -2.59
CA ALA A 16 -7.27 8.15 -3.45
C ALA A 16 -7.28 6.67 -3.89
N GLU A 17 -6.14 6.16 -4.34
CA GLU A 17 -5.97 4.75 -4.75
C GLU A 17 -6.25 3.78 -3.60
N LEU A 18 -5.78 4.08 -2.38
CA LEU A 18 -6.09 3.24 -1.21
C LEU A 18 -7.57 3.25 -0.84
N ARG A 19 -8.25 4.40 -0.98
CA ARG A 19 -9.69 4.51 -0.72
C ARG A 19 -10.49 3.73 -1.73
N GLU A 20 -10.15 3.85 -3.02
CA GLU A 20 -10.77 3.06 -4.07
C GLU A 20 -10.61 1.56 -3.80
N ALA A 21 -9.39 1.09 -3.51
CA ALA A 21 -9.13 -0.31 -3.19
C ALA A 21 -9.90 -0.82 -1.97
N LEU A 22 -10.07 0.02 -0.93
CA LEU A 22 -10.91 -0.28 0.22
C LEU A 22 -12.39 -0.41 -0.15
N GLU A 23 -12.90 0.51 -0.98
CA GLU A 23 -14.30 0.54 -1.40
C GLU A 23 -14.67 -0.68 -2.24
N VAL A 24 -13.78 -1.12 -3.14
CA VAL A 24 -14.01 -2.30 -3.98
C VAL A 24 -13.52 -3.61 -3.37
N GLY A 25 -12.85 -3.57 -2.20
CA GLY A 25 -12.25 -4.74 -1.56
C GLY A 25 -11.14 -5.41 -2.38
N ALA A 26 -10.32 -4.62 -3.08
CA ALA A 26 -9.26 -5.12 -3.95
C ALA A 26 -7.92 -5.32 -3.21
N THR A 27 -7.27 -6.45 -3.48
CA THR A 27 -5.86 -6.66 -3.14
C THR A 27 -4.99 -5.72 -3.98
N VAL A 28 -4.01 -5.07 -3.35
CA VAL A 28 -3.10 -4.11 -4.00
C VAL A 28 -1.65 -4.31 -3.58
N TRP A 29 -0.74 -3.90 -4.46
CA TRP A 29 0.65 -3.65 -4.11
C TRP A 29 0.79 -2.25 -3.51
N ILE A 30 1.55 -2.14 -2.43
CA ILE A 30 2.01 -0.85 -1.89
C ILE A 30 3.53 -0.80 -1.81
N GLY A 31 4.07 0.39 -2.01
CA GLY A 31 5.47 0.70 -1.74
C GLY A 31 5.54 1.28 -0.35
N TYR A 32 6.27 0.65 0.56
CA TYR A 32 6.35 1.09 1.95
C TYR A 32 7.80 1.43 2.32
N VAL A 33 8.01 2.68 2.72
CA VAL A 33 9.29 3.19 3.18
C VAL A 33 9.45 2.86 4.67
N ASP A 34 10.50 2.11 5.01
CA ASP A 34 10.82 1.80 6.40
C ASP A 34 11.51 2.97 7.11
N GLN A 35 11.83 2.78 8.39
CA GLN A 35 12.49 3.80 9.22
C GLN A 35 13.91 4.17 8.77
N HIS A 36 14.53 3.35 7.91
CA HIS A 36 15.86 3.57 7.34
C HIS A 36 15.80 4.18 5.94
N GLY A 37 14.60 4.49 5.44
CA GLY A 37 14.39 5.03 4.10
C GLY A 37 14.42 3.98 2.99
N ALA A 38 14.56 2.69 3.32
CA ALA A 38 14.49 1.64 2.34
C ALA A 38 13.03 1.40 1.93
N THR A 39 12.78 1.32 0.63
CA THR A 39 11.45 1.02 0.10
C THR A 39 11.31 -0.47 -0.11
N THR A 40 10.21 -1.03 0.38
CA THR A 40 9.85 -2.44 0.19
C THR A 40 8.45 -2.53 -0.40
N GLU A 41 8.21 -3.51 -1.27
CA GLU A 41 6.85 -3.76 -1.78
C GLU A 41 6.10 -4.69 -0.82
N ARG A 42 4.79 -4.47 -0.67
CA ARG A 42 3.87 -5.33 0.10
C ARG A 42 2.61 -5.59 -0.70
N LEU A 43 2.17 -6.84 -0.72
CA LEU A 43 0.88 -7.25 -1.24
C LEU A 43 -0.09 -7.27 -0.06
N ILE A 44 -1.16 -6.47 -0.12
CA ILE A 44 -2.07 -6.29 1.00
C ILE A 44 -3.53 -6.34 0.58
N ASP A 45 -4.39 -6.76 1.50
CA ASP A 45 -5.84 -6.52 1.42
C ASP A 45 -6.19 -5.35 2.36
N PRO A 46 -6.49 -4.15 1.84
CA PRO A 46 -6.86 -3.00 2.65
C PRO A 46 -8.13 -3.27 3.48
N ALA A 47 -8.14 -2.90 4.77
CA ALA A 47 -9.31 -3.08 5.64
C ALA A 47 -9.90 -1.76 6.16
N ARG A 48 -9.05 -0.79 6.56
CA ARG A 48 -9.51 0.52 7.06
C ARG A 48 -8.42 1.58 6.99
N ILE A 49 -8.78 2.81 6.65
CA ILE A 49 -7.96 4.01 6.91
C ILE A 49 -8.58 4.84 8.02
N GLU A 50 -7.81 5.10 9.08
CA GLU A 50 -8.22 5.91 10.22
C GLU A 50 -6.99 6.56 10.88
N GLY A 51 -7.09 7.83 11.29
CA GLY A 51 -6.02 8.53 12.02
C GLY A 51 -4.67 8.61 11.30
N GLY A 52 -4.64 8.52 9.96
CA GLY A 52 -3.41 8.50 9.17
C GLY A 52 -2.75 7.11 9.05
N TRP A 53 -3.44 6.06 9.47
CA TRP A 53 -2.99 4.67 9.40
C TRP A 53 -3.91 3.84 8.51
N LEU A 54 -3.32 2.94 7.74
CA LEU A 54 -4.00 1.88 7.00
C LEU A 54 -3.84 0.56 7.78
N SER A 55 -4.94 -0.05 8.19
CA SER A 55 -4.93 -1.46 8.62
C SER A 55 -5.19 -2.34 7.40
N ALA A 56 -4.38 -3.37 7.21
CA ALA A 56 -4.49 -4.27 6.06
C ALA A 56 -3.95 -5.66 6.40
N PHE A 57 -4.49 -6.70 5.78
CA PHE A 57 -3.89 -8.02 5.81
C PHE A 57 -2.64 -8.03 4.90
N ASP A 58 -1.47 -8.31 5.46
CA ASP A 58 -0.21 -8.38 4.72
C ASP A 58 0.09 -9.82 4.33
N HIS A 59 -0.06 -10.13 3.04
CA HIS A 59 0.11 -11.49 2.49
C HIS A 59 1.52 -12.04 2.73
N ARG A 60 2.53 -11.17 2.89
CA ARG A 60 3.90 -11.61 3.18
C ARG A 60 4.03 -12.19 4.59
N SER A 61 3.37 -11.58 5.59
CA SER A 61 3.41 -12.04 6.98
C SER A 61 2.27 -12.98 7.35
N GLY A 62 1.16 -12.96 6.60
CA GLY A 62 -0.04 -13.73 6.94
C GLY A 62 -0.82 -13.14 8.13
N GLU A 63 -0.68 -11.84 8.39
CA GLU A 63 -1.27 -11.16 9.55
C GLU A 63 -1.81 -9.78 9.18
N VAL A 64 -2.74 -9.26 9.99
CA VAL A 64 -3.19 -7.86 9.89
C VAL A 64 -2.14 -6.95 10.48
N ARG A 65 -1.69 -5.95 9.70
CA ARG A 65 -0.66 -4.99 10.09
C ARG A 65 -1.13 -3.56 9.83
N SER A 66 -0.56 -2.62 10.58
CA SER A 66 -0.80 -1.19 10.41
C SER A 66 0.34 -0.53 9.65
N PHE A 67 -0.02 0.23 8.61
CA PHE A 67 0.90 0.98 7.75
C PHE A 67 0.61 2.47 7.88
N ALA A 68 1.60 3.26 8.27
CA ALA A 68 1.47 4.71 8.25
C ALA A 68 1.31 5.21 6.81
N VAL A 69 0.22 5.93 6.52
CA VAL A 69 -0.13 6.34 5.15
C VAL A 69 0.95 7.24 4.54
N HIS A 70 1.57 8.12 5.32
CA HIS A 70 2.65 9.01 4.85
C HIS A 70 3.94 8.27 4.47
N ARG A 71 4.07 6.97 4.79
CA ARG A 71 5.19 6.11 4.39
C ARG A 71 4.87 5.25 3.17
N ILE A 72 3.64 5.33 2.66
CA ILE A 72 3.26 4.66 1.43
C ILE A 72 3.72 5.55 0.28
N SER A 73 4.62 5.03 -0.56
CA SER A 73 5.20 5.77 -1.68
C SER A 73 4.42 5.62 -2.98
N GLY A 74 3.53 4.64 -3.08
CA GLY A 74 2.69 4.38 -4.24
C GLY A 74 1.83 3.13 -4.05
N VAL A 75 0.77 3.03 -4.85
CA VAL A 75 -0.16 1.89 -4.91
C VAL A 75 -0.24 1.41 -6.35
N ALA A 76 -0.41 0.11 -6.54
CA ALA A 76 -0.77 -0.46 -7.84
C ALA A 76 -1.73 -1.62 -7.62
N PRO A 77 -2.67 -1.83 -8.56
CA PRO A 77 -3.46 -3.05 -8.55
C PRO A 77 -2.52 -4.27 -8.64
N VAL A 78 -2.96 -5.38 -8.06
CA VAL A 78 -2.46 -6.69 -8.49
C VAL A 78 -3.01 -6.86 -9.89
N ASP A 79 -2.17 -6.92 -10.90
CA ASP A 79 -2.63 -7.03 -12.29
C ASP A 79 -3.78 -8.06 -12.40
N ALA A 80 -4.95 -7.60 -12.86
CA ALA A 80 -5.74 -8.40 -13.78
C ALA A 80 -4.86 -8.58 -15.01
N ALA A 81 -4.60 -9.83 -15.38
CA ALA A 81 -3.69 -10.20 -16.47
C ALA A 81 -3.80 -9.33 -17.73
#